data_AF-A0A0B6Y258-F1
#
_entry.id   AF-A0A0B6Y258-F1
#
_cell.length_a   1.000
_cell.length_b   1.000
_cell.length_c   1.000
_cell.angle_alpha   90.00
_cell.angle_beta   90.00
_cell.angle_gamma   90.00
#
_symmetry.space_group_name_H-M   'P 1'
#
loop_
_entity.id
_entity.type
_entity.pdbx_description
1 polymer ?
#
loop_
_entity_poly.entity_id
_entity_poly.type
_entity_poly.pdbx_seq_one_letter_code
_entity_poly.pdbx_strand_id
1 'polypeptide(L)'
;LGFIRNNSVDTAFNVYTGESNFNQIYDVFSWNFATKLPFWNAEDEVSDIQGTDGLMFQPFLNVDSVLTLFYPQLERIFDLGYSESTTFKDIPVHRFTIKDSEFSNTSKPSGIKIKTNFQVDDLAAEHPHDISTKYCKSNCLRSGIYRMPLRSYGIPCYISLPHFLGADPYYLQLVNGLQPDESRHRSIF
;
A
#
# COMPACT_ATOMS: atom_id res chain seq x y z
N LEU A 1 -16.80 -0.70 -16.34
CA LEU A 1 -16.47 -2.12 -16.57
C LEU A 1 -15.08 -2.16 -17.20
N GLY A 2 -14.09 -2.73 -16.49
CA GLY A 2 -12.71 -2.87 -17.00
C GLY A 2 -12.72 -3.54 -18.37
N PHE A 3 -11.94 -3.12 -19.35
CA PHE A 3 -10.51 -2.79 -19.32
C PHE A 3 -10.17 -1.75 -20.39
N ILE A 4 -9.05 -1.03 -20.24
CA ILE A 4 -8.00 -1.02 -21.28
C ILE A 4 -6.62 -1.09 -20.61
N ARG A 5 -5.82 -2.07 -21.02
CA ARG A 5 -4.37 -2.19 -20.84
C ARG A 5 -3.83 -2.64 -22.21
N ASN A 6 -2.57 -2.34 -22.49
CA ASN A 6 -1.96 -2.27 -23.83
C ASN A 6 -2.54 -1.14 -24.70
N ASN A 7 -1.66 -0.26 -25.19
CA ASN A 7 -1.97 0.98 -25.92
C ASN A 7 -2.84 2.01 -25.18
N SER A 8 -2.87 1.99 -23.84
CA SER A 8 -3.43 3.06 -23.01
C SER A 8 -2.31 3.97 -22.50
N VAL A 9 -2.54 5.28 -22.50
CA VAL A 9 -1.65 6.22 -21.80
C VAL A 9 -1.98 6.15 -20.32
N ASP A 10 -0.98 5.88 -19.49
CA ASP A 10 -1.16 5.91 -18.03
C ASP A 10 -1.39 7.35 -17.55
N THR A 11 -1.82 7.47 -16.32
CA THR A 11 -1.97 8.70 -15.57
C THR A 11 -0.65 9.45 -15.39
N ALA A 12 -0.72 10.78 -15.35
CA ALA A 12 0.46 11.63 -15.26
C ALA A 12 1.07 11.61 -13.84
N PHE A 13 2.37 11.37 -13.77
CA PHE A 13 3.17 11.52 -12.55
C PHE A 13 3.99 12.81 -12.62
N ASN A 14 3.96 13.58 -11.54
CA ASN A 14 4.92 14.64 -11.29
C ASN A 14 5.82 14.22 -10.14
N VAL A 15 7.12 14.15 -10.39
CA VAL A 15 8.11 13.64 -9.44
C VAL A 15 9.16 14.70 -9.14
N TYR A 16 9.68 14.68 -7.93
CA TYR A 16 10.78 15.55 -7.53
C TYR A 16 12.08 15.16 -8.26
N THR A 17 12.82 16.15 -8.76
CA THR A 17 14.10 15.93 -9.44
C THR A 17 15.27 15.70 -8.48
N GLY A 18 15.09 16.01 -7.19
CA GLY A 18 16.15 15.99 -6.18
C GLY A 18 17.06 17.22 -6.18
N GLU A 19 16.82 18.23 -7.04
CA GLU A 19 17.67 19.42 -7.15
C GLU A 19 17.71 20.26 -5.86
N SER A 20 16.54 20.52 -5.27
CA SER A 20 16.43 21.28 -4.03
C SER A 20 16.67 20.44 -2.77
N ASN A 21 16.34 19.15 -2.84
CA ASN A 21 16.53 18.20 -1.75
C ASN A 21 16.79 16.80 -2.31
N PHE A 22 18.04 16.35 -2.21
CA PHE A 22 18.47 15.07 -2.76
C PHE A 22 17.80 13.86 -2.11
N ASN A 23 17.29 14.01 -0.88
CA ASN A 23 16.57 12.94 -0.18
C ASN A 23 15.14 12.72 -0.70
N GLN A 24 14.61 13.65 -1.52
CA GLN A 24 13.29 13.54 -2.14
C GLN A 24 13.37 13.17 -3.62
N ILE A 25 14.56 12.81 -4.13
CA ILE A 25 14.69 12.46 -5.54
C ILE A 25 13.70 11.35 -5.90
N TYR A 26 12.92 11.60 -6.95
CA TYR A 26 11.93 10.68 -7.50
C TYR A 26 10.69 10.39 -6.63
N ASP A 27 10.57 11.04 -5.48
CA ASP A 27 9.31 11.04 -4.74
C ASP A 27 8.20 11.63 -5.61
N VAL A 28 7.01 11.01 -5.54
CA VAL A 28 5.84 11.45 -6.27
C VAL A 28 5.26 12.67 -5.56
N PHE A 29 5.34 13.82 -6.21
CA PHE A 29 4.70 15.05 -5.74
C PHE A 29 3.20 15.04 -5.98
N SER A 30 2.80 14.65 -7.20
CA SER A 30 1.39 14.55 -7.55
C SER A 30 1.14 13.46 -8.58
N TRP A 31 -0.07 12.89 -8.50
CA TRP A 31 -0.58 11.89 -9.41
C TRP A 31 -1.88 12.41 -10.01
N ASN A 32 -1.96 12.40 -11.35
CA ASN A 32 -3.10 12.96 -12.09
C ASN A 32 -3.49 14.36 -11.61
N PHE A 33 -2.48 15.23 -11.44
CA PHE A 33 -2.62 16.62 -10.99
C PHE A 33 -3.14 16.83 -9.56
N ALA A 34 -3.27 15.76 -8.77
CA ALA A 34 -3.67 15.82 -7.37
C ALA A 34 -2.51 15.40 -6.45
N THR A 35 -2.35 16.09 -5.32
CA THR A 35 -1.38 15.74 -4.27
C THR A 35 -1.97 14.82 -3.20
N LYS A 36 -3.28 14.58 -3.27
CA LYS A 36 -4.03 13.67 -2.41
C LYS A 36 -4.90 12.74 -3.25
N LEU A 37 -5.07 11.52 -2.79
CA LEU A 37 -5.89 10.49 -3.39
C LEU A 37 -7.38 10.82 -3.20
N PRO A 38 -8.18 10.85 -4.29
CA PRO A 38 -9.59 11.25 -4.22
C PRO A 38 -10.51 10.14 -3.67
N PHE A 39 -9.94 9.00 -3.28
CA PHE A 39 -10.65 7.81 -2.83
C PHE A 39 -10.81 7.74 -1.30
N TRP A 40 -10.02 8.53 -0.58
CA TRP A 40 -10.03 8.65 0.87
C TRP A 40 -10.50 10.05 1.27
N ASN A 41 -10.88 10.26 2.53
CA ASN A 41 -11.14 11.61 3.00
C ASN A 41 -9.85 12.43 2.92
N ALA A 42 -9.93 13.62 2.33
CA ALA A 42 -8.76 14.47 2.12
C ALA A 42 -8.08 14.92 3.44
N GLU A 43 -8.78 14.87 4.56
CA GLU A 43 -8.24 15.19 5.89
C GLU A 43 -7.45 14.02 6.51
N ASP A 44 -7.66 12.80 6.02
CA ASP A 44 -6.95 11.62 6.49
C ASP A 44 -5.58 11.51 5.82
N GLU A 45 -4.54 11.22 6.60
CA GLU A 45 -3.18 11.06 6.08
C GLU A 45 -3.05 9.88 5.07
N VAL A 46 -3.98 8.91 5.08
CA VAL A 46 -4.03 7.83 4.05
C VAL A 46 -4.37 8.36 2.65
N SER A 47 -4.92 9.57 2.57
CA SER A 47 -5.11 10.27 1.30
C SER A 47 -3.81 10.85 0.75
N ASP A 48 -2.76 11.01 1.56
CA ASP A 48 -1.52 11.63 1.11
C ASP A 48 -0.75 10.72 0.14
N ILE A 49 -0.28 11.31 -0.95
CA ILE A 49 0.66 10.66 -1.87
C ILE A 49 2.07 10.85 -1.29
N GLN A 50 2.77 9.75 -1.05
CA GLN A 50 4.10 9.74 -0.45
C GLN A 50 4.99 8.66 -1.08
N GLY A 51 6.30 8.89 -1.07
CA GLY A 51 7.29 7.95 -1.59
C GLY A 51 7.33 7.89 -3.12
N THR A 52 7.89 6.80 -3.65
CA THR A 52 8.14 6.63 -5.09
C THR A 52 7.24 5.56 -5.70
N ASP A 53 7.23 5.41 -7.03
CA ASP A 53 6.52 4.32 -7.71
C ASP A 53 7.23 2.95 -7.61
N GLY A 54 8.37 2.89 -6.90
CA GLY A 54 9.18 1.68 -6.71
C GLY A 54 10.24 1.44 -7.77
N LEU A 55 10.36 2.27 -8.81
CA LEU A 55 11.42 2.14 -9.83
C LEU A 55 12.78 2.66 -9.33
N MET A 56 12.76 3.65 -8.44
CA MET A 56 13.94 4.21 -7.81
C MET A 56 13.59 4.71 -6.41
N PHE A 57 14.58 4.77 -5.53
CA PHE A 57 14.48 5.35 -4.19
C PHE A 57 15.66 6.32 -3.98
N GLN A 58 15.58 7.11 -2.91
CA GLN A 58 16.66 8.00 -2.51
C GLN A 58 17.98 7.23 -2.30
N PRO A 59 19.14 7.83 -2.60
CA PRO A 59 20.43 7.16 -2.48
C PRO A 59 20.88 7.04 -1.01
N PHE A 60 21.96 6.27 -0.82
CA PHE A 60 22.60 6.05 0.50
C PHE A 60 21.69 5.36 1.52
N LEU A 61 20.84 4.46 1.05
CA LEU A 61 20.01 3.62 1.91
C LEU A 61 20.85 2.75 2.86
N ASN A 62 20.30 2.51 4.03
CA ASN A 62 20.82 1.61 5.04
C ASN A 62 19.69 0.71 5.57
N VAL A 63 20.04 -0.24 6.44
CA VAL A 63 19.09 -1.23 6.98
C VAL A 63 17.96 -0.62 7.82
N ASP A 64 18.15 0.60 8.34
CA ASP A 64 17.14 1.33 9.13
C ASP A 64 16.27 2.26 8.26
N SER A 65 16.55 2.33 6.97
CA SER A 65 15.79 3.18 6.04
C SER A 65 14.37 2.64 5.89
N VAL A 66 13.39 3.53 6.02
CA VAL A 66 11.99 3.22 5.69
C VAL A 66 11.71 3.80 4.31
N LEU A 67 11.31 2.93 3.39
CA LEU A 67 10.92 3.32 2.03
C LEU A 67 9.40 3.27 1.93
N THR A 68 8.83 4.18 1.16
CA THR A 68 7.39 4.19 0.89
C THR A 68 7.17 4.02 -0.59
N LEU A 69 6.32 3.06 -0.94
CA LEU A 69 5.89 2.75 -2.29
C LEU A 69 4.49 3.32 -2.51
N PHE A 70 4.34 4.26 -3.43
CA PHE A 70 3.06 4.68 -3.95
C PHE A 70 2.62 3.80 -5.10
N TYR A 71 1.48 3.13 -4.95
CA TYR A 71 0.95 2.26 -6.00
C TYR A 71 -0.49 2.66 -6.34
N PRO A 72 -0.70 3.56 -7.34
CA PRO A 72 -2.00 4.16 -7.62
C PRO A 72 -3.06 3.13 -8.02
N GLN A 73 -2.64 2.00 -8.57
CA GLN A 73 -3.55 0.90 -8.95
C GLN A 73 -4.19 0.22 -7.73
N LEU A 74 -3.54 0.30 -6.57
CA LEU A 74 -4.08 -0.13 -5.28
C LEU A 74 -4.51 1.07 -4.43
N GLU A 75 -4.46 2.29 -4.96
CA GLU A 75 -5.02 3.49 -4.36
C GLU A 75 -4.51 3.79 -2.95
N ARG A 76 -3.26 3.42 -2.68
CA ARG A 76 -2.61 3.68 -1.39
C ARG A 76 -1.10 3.63 -1.52
N ILE A 77 -0.46 3.94 -0.40
CA ILE A 77 0.96 3.73 -0.17
C ILE A 77 1.21 2.43 0.62
N PHE A 78 2.43 1.90 0.51
CA PHE A 78 2.96 0.76 1.26
C PHE A 78 4.33 1.08 1.83
N ASP A 79 4.52 0.90 3.13
CA ASP A 79 5.83 0.95 3.75
C ASP A 79 6.59 -0.36 3.48
N LEU A 80 7.82 -0.18 2.99
CA LEU A 80 8.77 -1.26 2.81
C LEU A 80 9.70 -1.34 4.03
N GLY A 81 9.99 -2.56 4.45
CA GLY A 81 10.95 -2.86 5.50
C GLY A 81 12.14 -3.62 4.94
N TYR A 82 13.33 -3.35 5.50
CA TYR A 82 14.52 -4.14 5.22
C TYR A 82 14.26 -5.62 5.51
N SER A 83 14.67 -6.48 4.58
CA SER A 83 14.57 -7.93 4.71
C SER A 83 15.96 -8.55 4.89
N GLU A 84 16.86 -8.33 3.93
CA GLU A 84 18.21 -8.88 3.97
C GLU A 84 19.20 -8.09 3.12
N SER A 85 20.50 -8.32 3.36
CA SER A 85 21.58 -7.83 2.52
C SER A 85 22.13 -9.00 1.71
N THR A 86 22.31 -8.79 0.42
CA THR A 86 22.78 -9.84 -0.50
C THR A 86 23.63 -9.23 -1.61
N THR A 87 23.98 -10.04 -2.60
CA THR A 87 24.71 -9.61 -3.78
C THR A 87 23.90 -9.97 -5.02
N PHE A 88 23.70 -9.00 -5.90
CA PHE A 88 23.11 -9.21 -7.23
C PHE A 88 24.11 -8.80 -8.29
N LYS A 89 24.59 -9.76 -9.09
CA LYS A 89 25.63 -9.53 -10.11
C LYS A 89 26.86 -8.80 -9.54
N ASP A 90 27.39 -9.31 -8.42
CA ASP A 90 28.53 -8.75 -7.69
C ASP A 90 28.33 -7.35 -7.08
N ILE A 91 27.11 -6.81 -7.13
CA ILE A 91 26.74 -5.54 -6.50
C ILE A 91 26.09 -5.84 -5.15
N PRO A 92 26.61 -5.29 -4.03
CA PRO A 92 25.95 -5.41 -2.73
C PRO A 92 24.64 -4.63 -2.75
N VAL A 93 23.56 -5.28 -2.32
CA VAL A 93 22.21 -4.71 -2.31
C VAL A 93 21.51 -5.01 -1.00
N HIS A 94 20.60 -4.13 -0.62
CA HIS A 94 19.64 -4.35 0.46
C HIS A 94 18.30 -4.69 -0.19
N ARG A 95 17.72 -5.83 0.17
CA ARG A 95 16.36 -6.21 -0.23
C ARG A 95 15.36 -5.62 0.74
N PHE A 96 14.33 -5.00 0.19
CA PHE A 96 13.19 -4.51 0.94
C PHE A 96 11.93 -5.30 0.56
N THR A 97 11.01 -5.42 1.49
CA THR A 97 9.73 -6.12 1.29
C THR A 97 8.59 -5.28 1.83
N ILE A 98 7.39 -5.43 1.27
CA ILE A 98 6.19 -4.85 1.86
C ILE A 98 5.99 -5.50 3.23
N LYS A 99 5.90 -4.69 4.29
CA LYS A 99 5.75 -5.19 5.66
C LYS A 99 4.42 -5.95 5.80
N ASP A 100 4.40 -7.05 6.54
CA ASP A 100 3.16 -7.79 6.83
C ASP A 100 2.09 -6.93 7.50
N SER A 101 2.52 -5.90 8.25
CA SER A 101 1.63 -4.90 8.85
C SER A 101 0.77 -4.17 7.83
N GLU A 102 1.18 -4.06 6.56
CA GLU A 102 0.42 -3.35 5.54
C GLU A 102 -0.91 -4.00 5.17
N PHE A 103 -1.01 -5.31 5.41
CA PHE A 103 -2.21 -6.11 5.21
C PHE A 103 -2.88 -6.49 6.54
N SER A 104 -2.35 -6.04 7.67
CA SER A 104 -2.89 -6.37 8.98
C SER A 104 -4.24 -5.70 9.21
N ASN A 105 -5.16 -6.43 9.85
CA ASN A 105 -6.44 -5.87 10.30
C ASN A 105 -6.32 -5.08 11.63
N THR A 106 -5.16 -5.16 12.28
CA THR A 106 -4.84 -4.45 13.54
C THR A 106 -3.82 -3.34 13.36
N SER A 107 -3.03 -3.38 12.29
CA SER A 107 -2.03 -2.36 11.96
C SER A 107 -2.59 -1.40 10.94
N LYS A 108 -2.27 -0.11 11.14
CA LYS A 108 -2.83 0.96 10.32
C LYS A 108 -2.29 0.81 8.91
N PRO A 109 -3.07 1.07 7.86
CA PRO A 109 -2.50 1.38 6.55
C PRO A 109 -1.36 2.39 6.70
N SER A 110 -0.26 2.18 5.96
CA SER A 110 0.87 3.12 5.94
C SER A 110 0.39 4.56 5.84
N GLY A 111 0.96 5.43 6.70
CA GLY A 111 0.65 6.85 6.73
C GLY A 111 -0.64 7.23 7.46
N ILE A 112 -1.11 6.51 8.49
CA ILE A 112 -2.25 6.97 9.32
C ILE A 112 -1.82 7.38 10.75
N LYS A 113 -1.78 8.69 11.02
CA LYS A 113 -1.93 9.27 12.37
C LYS A 113 -3.35 9.86 12.51
N ILE A 114 -4.32 9.05 12.95
CA ILE A 114 -5.61 9.60 13.36
C ILE A 114 -5.38 10.50 14.58
N LYS A 115 -5.68 11.80 14.46
CA LYS A 115 -5.81 12.69 15.61
C LYS A 115 -6.97 12.15 16.45
N THR A 116 -6.65 11.56 17.59
CA THR A 116 -7.61 11.03 18.56
C THR A 116 -8.49 12.18 19.03
N ASN A 117 -9.67 12.39 18.41
CA ASN A 117 -10.82 13.15 18.92
C ASN A 117 -12.02 13.27 17.95
N PHE A 118 -12.05 12.59 16.79
CA PHE A 118 -13.25 12.59 15.95
C PHE A 118 -14.38 11.76 16.60
N GLN A 119 -15.53 12.42 16.83
CA GLN A 119 -16.76 11.76 17.25
C GLN A 119 -17.29 10.86 16.13
N VAL A 120 -17.95 9.78 16.54
CA VAL A 120 -18.05 8.48 15.86
C VAL A 120 -19.13 8.44 14.77
N ASP A 121 -19.79 9.56 14.47
CA ASP A 121 -21.13 9.49 13.90
C ASP A 121 -21.21 9.81 12.38
N ASP A 122 -20.18 10.43 11.77
CA ASP A 122 -20.26 10.87 10.37
C ASP A 122 -19.67 9.89 9.33
N LEU A 123 -18.83 8.92 9.72
CA LEU A 123 -18.22 7.97 8.77
C LEU A 123 -18.95 6.61 8.69
N ALA A 124 -19.77 6.29 9.68
CA ALA A 124 -20.55 5.06 9.72
C ALA A 124 -21.80 5.09 8.81
N ALA A 125 -22.29 6.29 8.46
CA ALA A 125 -23.49 6.45 7.64
C ALA A 125 -23.20 6.32 6.12
N GLU A 126 -22.00 6.66 5.67
CA GLU A 126 -21.65 6.62 4.23
C GLU A 126 -20.69 5.47 3.86
N HIS A 127 -19.88 4.94 4.80
CA HIS A 127 -18.87 3.92 4.51
C HIS A 127 -18.78 2.80 5.59
N PRO A 128 -19.81 1.94 5.72
CA PRO A 128 -19.91 0.98 6.82
C PRO A 128 -18.89 -0.17 6.83
N HIS A 129 -17.91 -0.21 5.91
CA HIS A 129 -17.02 -1.37 5.77
C HIS A 129 -15.58 -1.06 5.34
N ASP A 130 -15.15 0.19 5.46
CA ASP A 130 -13.76 0.56 5.21
C ASP A 130 -13.07 0.91 6.53
N ILE A 131 -11.75 0.73 6.55
CA ILE A 131 -10.82 0.93 7.69
C ILE A 131 -10.54 -0.35 8.50
N SER A 132 -9.51 -1.06 8.03
CA SER A 132 -8.61 -1.77 8.93
C SER A 132 -7.98 -0.76 9.88
N THR A 133 -8.50 -0.70 11.10
CA THR A 133 -7.75 -0.60 12.37
C THR A 133 -8.64 -0.07 13.47
N LYS A 134 -8.76 -0.84 14.56
CA LYS A 134 -9.33 -0.43 15.85
C LYS A 134 -10.82 0.00 15.91
N TYR A 135 -11.48 0.28 14.79
CA TYR A 135 -12.86 0.80 14.76
C TYR A 135 -13.91 -0.19 14.27
N CYS A 136 -13.52 -1.44 14.09
CA CYS A 136 -14.42 -2.49 13.66
C CYS A 136 -15.23 -3.06 14.82
N LYS A 137 -16.47 -2.60 14.97
CA LYS A 137 -17.36 -3.09 16.03
C LYS A 137 -17.96 -4.48 15.72
N SER A 138 -18.06 -4.88 14.45
CA SER A 138 -18.41 -6.26 14.00
C SER A 138 -18.11 -6.47 12.50
N ASN A 139 -17.91 -7.72 12.05
CA ASN A 139 -17.71 -8.14 10.65
C ASN A 139 -16.48 -7.57 9.91
N CYS A 140 -15.33 -7.50 10.58
CA CYS A 140 -14.09 -7.17 9.89
C CYS A 140 -13.52 -8.30 9.04
N LEU A 141 -12.84 -7.91 7.97
CA LEU A 141 -11.92 -8.80 7.29
C LEU A 141 -10.83 -9.23 8.28
N ARG A 142 -10.52 -10.52 8.25
CA ARG A 142 -9.36 -11.04 8.97
C ARG A 142 -8.08 -10.56 8.29
N SER A 143 -6.99 -10.51 9.06
CA SER A 143 -5.67 -10.04 8.62
C SER A 143 -5.21 -10.68 7.30
N GLY A 144 -4.44 -9.93 6.52
CA GLY A 144 -3.88 -10.35 5.24
C GLY A 144 -4.69 -9.94 4.01
N ILE A 145 -5.76 -9.15 4.20
CA ILE A 145 -6.62 -8.66 3.12
C ILE A 145 -6.71 -7.14 3.17
N TYR A 146 -6.40 -6.51 2.06
CA TYR A 146 -6.69 -5.11 1.80
C TYR A 146 -7.98 -5.00 0.97
N ARG A 147 -8.95 -4.24 1.46
CA ARG A 147 -10.14 -3.88 0.70
C ARG A 147 -9.85 -2.59 -0.06
N MET A 148 -10.03 -2.61 -1.38
CA MET A 148 -9.93 -1.38 -2.17
C MET A 148 -11.18 -0.51 -2.00
N PRO A 149 -11.05 0.83 -2.02
CA PRO A 149 -12.18 1.75 -2.03
C PRO A 149 -13.19 1.42 -3.12
N LEU A 150 -14.47 1.33 -2.76
CA LEU A 150 -15.55 1.03 -3.72
C LEU A 150 -15.70 2.11 -4.81
N ARG A 151 -15.31 3.35 -4.48
CA ARG A 151 -15.47 4.54 -5.32
C ARG A 151 -14.75 4.41 -6.67
N SER A 152 -13.75 3.54 -6.75
CA SER A 152 -12.80 3.55 -7.87
C SER A 152 -13.18 2.62 -9.00
N TYR A 153 -13.77 1.46 -8.69
CA TYR A 153 -14.18 0.47 -9.70
C TYR A 153 -15.67 0.13 -9.66
N GLY A 154 -16.42 0.62 -8.66
CA GLY A 154 -17.83 0.28 -8.47
C GLY A 154 -18.08 -1.21 -8.18
N ILE A 155 -17.02 -1.96 -7.86
CA ILE A 155 -17.03 -3.38 -7.52
C ILE A 155 -16.24 -3.61 -6.24
N PRO A 156 -16.64 -4.58 -5.40
CA PRO A 156 -15.89 -4.94 -4.20
C PRO A 156 -14.63 -5.73 -4.57
N CYS A 157 -13.48 -5.06 -4.57
CA CYS A 157 -12.17 -5.68 -4.78
C CYS A 157 -11.44 -5.90 -3.45
N TYR A 158 -10.91 -7.11 -3.28
CA TYR A 158 -10.11 -7.51 -2.12
C TYR A 158 -8.76 -8.03 -2.62
N ILE A 159 -7.68 -7.54 -2.02
CA ILE A 159 -6.31 -7.76 -2.45
C ILE A 159 -5.57 -8.48 -1.33
N SER A 160 -4.81 -9.49 -1.71
CA SER A 160 -3.94 -10.28 -0.82
C SER A 160 -2.61 -10.52 -1.52
N LEU A 161 -1.63 -11.00 -0.76
CA LEU A 161 -0.46 -11.63 -1.38
C LEU A 161 -0.87 -12.98 -2.00
N PRO A 162 -0.15 -13.44 -3.05
CA PRO A 162 -0.48 -14.70 -3.71
C PRO A 162 -0.61 -15.88 -2.73
N HIS A 163 -1.61 -16.72 -2.98
CA HIS A 163 -1.98 -17.84 -2.10
C HIS A 163 -2.26 -17.44 -0.64
N PHE A 164 -2.68 -16.20 -0.39
CA PHE A 164 -2.93 -15.66 0.96
C PHE A 164 -1.70 -15.75 1.87
N LEU A 165 -0.50 -15.56 1.32
CA LEU A 165 0.73 -15.48 2.11
C LEU A 165 0.59 -14.41 3.22
N GLY A 166 0.90 -14.80 4.46
CA GLY A 166 0.82 -13.91 5.63
C GLY A 166 -0.60 -13.58 6.11
N ALA A 167 -1.65 -14.14 5.48
CA ALA A 167 -3.03 -13.91 5.89
C ALA A 167 -3.52 -14.86 6.98
N ASP A 168 -4.67 -14.54 7.57
CA ASP A 168 -5.33 -15.40 8.55
C ASP A 168 -5.60 -16.81 7.99
N PRO A 169 -5.23 -17.89 8.70
CA PRO A 169 -5.38 -19.26 8.22
C PRO A 169 -6.82 -19.64 7.81
N TYR A 170 -7.82 -18.90 8.28
CA TYR A 170 -9.19 -19.01 7.80
C TYR A 170 -9.29 -18.97 6.27
N TYR A 171 -8.59 -18.07 5.60
CA TYR A 171 -8.66 -17.97 4.14
C TYR A 171 -8.12 -19.21 3.43
N LEU A 172 -7.11 -19.87 4.02
CA LEU A 172 -6.54 -21.11 3.49
C LEU A 172 -7.53 -22.28 3.55
N GLN A 173 -8.53 -22.24 4.45
CA GLN A 173 -9.56 -23.27 4.60
C GLN A 173 -10.73 -23.08 3.63
N LEU A 174 -10.88 -21.90 3.04
CA LEU A 174 -12.01 -21.58 2.16
C LEU A 174 -11.78 -22.00 0.70
N VAL A 175 -10.54 -22.16 0.27
CA VAL A 175 -10.19 -22.43 -1.12
C VAL A 175 -9.17 -23.55 -1.20
N ASN A 176 -9.49 -24.60 -1.95
CA ASN A 176 -8.57 -25.70 -2.20
C ASN A 176 -7.43 -25.30 -3.16
N GLY A 177 -6.23 -25.83 -2.93
CA GLY A 177 -5.07 -25.61 -3.79
C GLY A 177 -4.19 -24.41 -3.40
N LEU A 178 -4.49 -23.74 -2.29
CA LEU A 178 -3.64 -22.67 -1.75
C LEU A 178 -2.34 -23.25 -1.14
N GLN A 179 -1.19 -22.70 -1.52
CA GLN A 179 0.14 -23.12 -1.08
C GLN A 179 1.01 -21.86 -0.90
N PRO A 180 0.82 -21.08 0.18
CA PRO A 180 1.64 -19.90 0.44
C PRO A 180 3.12 -20.29 0.57
N ASP A 181 3.99 -19.54 -0.10
CA ASP A 181 5.43 -19.79 -0.19
C ASP A 181 6.13 -18.43 -0.24
N GLU A 182 6.95 -18.15 0.76
CA GLU A 182 7.69 -16.89 0.90
C GLU A 182 8.56 -16.59 -0.33
N SER A 183 9.29 -17.59 -0.83
CA SER A 183 10.24 -17.40 -1.93
C SER A 183 9.56 -17.09 -3.26
N ARG A 184 8.27 -17.41 -3.38
CA ARG A 184 7.48 -17.26 -4.62
C ARG A 184 6.44 -16.16 -4.55
N HIS A 185 5.91 -15.87 -3.36
CA HIS A 185 4.72 -15.04 -3.18
C HIS A 185 5.01 -13.74 -2.41
N ARG A 186 6.25 -13.52 -1.97
CA ARG A 186 6.69 -12.25 -1.36
C ARG A 186 7.11 -11.26 -2.45
N SER A 187 6.66 -10.01 -2.34
CA SER A 187 7.18 -8.91 -3.15
C SER A 187 8.54 -8.47 -2.60
N ILE A 188 9.54 -8.38 -3.47
CA ILE A 188 10.91 -7.96 -3.14
C ILE A 188 11.28 -6.77 -4.03
N PHE A 189 11.90 -5.77 -3.42
CA PHE A 189 12.44 -4.56 -4.03
C PHE A 189 13.94 -4.47 -3.77
#